data_AF-A0A1C5LQE5-F1
#
_entry.id   AF-A0A1C5LQE5-F1
#
_cell.length_a   1.000
_cell.length_b   1.000
_cell.length_c   1.000
_cell.angle_alpha   90.00
_cell.angle_beta   90.00
_cell.angle_gamma   90.00
#
_symmetry.space_group_name_H-M   'P 1'
#
loop_
_entity.id
_entity.type
_entity.pdbx_description
1 polymer ?
#
loop_
_entity_poly.entity_id
_entity_poly.type
_entity_poly.pdbx_seq_one_letter_code
_entity_poly.pdbx_strand_id
1 'polypeptide(L)'
;MKIRKWIAISLAVLSAFAFTACGNNQKTGATKAETETSEKPITEAPVGVFITYGEDGAYAFVDVETNSVFTAELPLDHMKDKEGNVLKFEDLKDGDQLQFNGNLMMTASIPPMYSGISDVVRLEEGTVDLAEKYYPLIEETMGIEVDPSRIPTCTIESSQSFGDVAAAIYETSYDWSFETENGAVQHDVVNETEDSVNTVFEMEGSSTEGVISFFPNPAKAELFLYTTDGVQEVELIQSGSKYAVTLEAEHTYEIRGKWENGSVTYKFDTKTIKE
;
A
#
# COMPACT_ATOMS: atom_id res chain seq x y z
N MET A 1 32.61 36.43 48.67
CA MET A 1 33.84 35.71 49.07
C MET A 1 34.53 35.19 47.80
N LYS A 2 35.75 35.68 47.52
CA LYS A 2 36.78 35.25 46.53
C LYS A 2 36.33 35.17 45.05
N ILE A 3 36.41 36.22 44.21
CA ILE A 3 37.56 36.96 43.61
C ILE A 3 38.35 36.17 42.54
N ARG A 4 38.04 36.52 41.27
CA ARG A 4 38.89 36.86 40.10
C ARG A 4 40.27 36.19 39.92
N LYS A 5 40.59 35.85 38.66
CA LYS A 5 41.54 36.60 37.81
C LYS A 5 41.54 36.13 36.35
N TRP A 6 41.35 37.08 35.44
CA TRP A 6 41.86 37.07 34.07
C TRP A 6 43.37 37.37 34.10
N ILE A 7 44.12 36.93 33.08
CA ILE A 7 45.23 37.64 32.42
C ILE A 7 45.55 36.91 31.11
N ALA A 8 45.44 37.63 30.00
CA ALA A 8 46.12 37.36 28.74
C ALA A 8 47.51 38.01 28.80
N ILE A 9 48.52 37.45 28.12
CA ILE A 9 49.64 38.20 27.50
C ILE A 9 50.44 37.26 26.58
N SER A 10 50.64 37.76 25.37
CA SER A 10 51.42 37.26 24.24
C SER A 10 52.93 37.58 24.40
N LEU A 11 53.85 36.76 23.87
CA LEU A 11 55.01 37.16 23.00
C LEU A 11 56.04 36.02 22.76
N ALA A 12 56.42 35.84 21.48
CA ALA A 12 57.78 35.75 20.86
C ALA A 12 58.92 34.91 21.50
N VAL A 13 59.90 34.27 20.82
CA VAL A 13 60.37 34.09 19.43
C VAL A 13 61.52 33.05 19.43
N LEU A 14 61.72 32.33 18.30
CA LEU A 14 62.90 31.59 17.77
C LEU A 14 63.92 30.88 18.70
N SER A 15 64.20 29.62 18.38
CA SER A 15 65.54 29.23 17.89
C SER A 15 65.50 27.89 17.13
N ALA A 16 66.23 27.86 16.02
CA ALA A 16 66.34 26.74 15.08
C ALA A 16 67.62 25.93 15.35
N PHE A 17 67.54 24.60 15.20
CA PHE A 17 68.67 23.75 14.81
C PHE A 17 68.15 22.57 13.96
N ALA A 18 68.63 22.50 12.71
CA ALA A 18 68.65 21.32 11.84
C ALA A 18 69.81 20.39 12.29
N PHE A 19 69.93 19.09 12.02
CA PHE A 19 69.46 18.12 11.02
C PHE A 19 69.20 16.77 11.77
N THR A 20 68.42 15.78 11.31
CA THR A 20 68.77 14.81 10.24
C THR A 20 67.58 13.85 9.99
N ALA A 21 67.47 13.36 8.75
CA ALA A 21 66.46 12.49 8.11
C ALA A 21 66.00 11.23 8.91
N CYS A 22 64.82 10.62 8.71
CA CYS A 22 64.00 10.43 7.50
C CYS A 22 62.49 10.45 7.77
N GLY A 23 61.73 11.04 6.84
CA GLY A 23 60.47 10.50 6.30
C GLY A 23 59.19 10.56 7.14
N ASN A 24 58.41 11.64 7.00
CA ASN A 24 56.96 11.49 6.79
C ASN A 24 56.34 12.79 6.26
N ASN A 25 55.31 12.68 5.41
CA ASN A 25 54.28 13.72 5.25
C ASN A 25 52.92 13.05 4.95
N GLN A 26 52.05 13.04 5.96
CA GLN A 26 50.60 13.22 5.79
C GLN A 26 50.36 14.63 5.20
N LYS A 27 49.32 14.92 4.42
CA LYS A 27 47.88 14.79 4.70
C LYS A 27 47.09 14.92 3.39
N THR A 28 46.01 14.17 3.24
CA THR A 28 44.66 14.76 3.22
C THR A 28 43.65 13.67 3.57
N GLY A 29 42.81 13.96 4.56
CA GLY A 29 41.80 13.04 5.06
C GLY A 29 40.64 12.89 4.08
N ALA A 30 40.28 11.63 3.86
CA ALA A 30 38.92 11.22 3.59
C ALA A 30 38.73 9.96 4.44
N THR A 31 38.06 10.13 5.59
CA THR A 31 37.59 9.01 6.39
C THR A 31 36.57 8.27 5.52
N LYS A 32 37.01 7.18 4.87
CA LYS A 32 36.11 6.15 4.38
C LYS A 32 35.42 5.60 5.63
N ALA A 33 34.16 5.97 5.82
CA ALA A 33 33.26 5.16 6.62
C ALA A 33 33.22 3.80 5.92
N GLU A 34 33.74 2.78 6.59
CA GLU A 34 33.49 1.40 6.22
C GLU A 34 31.98 1.18 6.38
N THR A 35 31.29 1.20 5.24
CA THR A 35 29.95 0.63 5.14
C THR A 35 30.12 -0.86 5.38
N GLU A 36 29.86 -1.31 6.60
CA GLU A 36 29.61 -2.72 6.89
C GLU A 36 28.36 -3.13 6.10
N THR A 37 28.58 -3.53 4.86
CA THR A 37 27.64 -4.36 4.12
C THR A 37 27.66 -5.69 4.84
N SER A 38 26.62 -6.00 5.60
CA SER A 38 26.43 -7.36 6.10
C SER A 38 26.13 -8.24 4.89
N GLU A 39 27.16 -8.72 4.19
CA GLU A 39 27.06 -9.87 3.31
C GLU A 39 26.78 -11.10 4.17
N LYS A 40 25.52 -11.27 4.55
CA LYS A 40 25.03 -12.60 4.88
C LYS A 40 24.93 -13.32 3.53
N PRO A 41 25.61 -14.45 3.31
CA PRO A 41 25.43 -15.19 2.07
C PRO A 41 23.99 -15.69 2.04
N ILE A 42 23.16 -15.03 1.22
CA ILE A 42 21.82 -15.50 0.87
C ILE A 42 22.05 -16.78 0.08
N THR A 43 21.98 -17.92 0.77
CA THR A 43 22.27 -19.24 0.19
C THR A 43 21.06 -19.82 -0.52
N GLU A 44 19.92 -19.13 -0.48
CA GLU A 44 18.68 -19.48 -1.18
C GLU A 44 18.06 -18.22 -1.78
N ALA A 45 17.70 -18.26 -3.07
CA ALA A 45 17.04 -17.16 -3.76
C ALA A 45 15.80 -16.68 -2.97
N PRO A 46 15.66 -15.37 -2.66
CA PRO A 46 14.57 -14.87 -1.86
C PRO A 46 13.25 -15.12 -2.58
N VAL A 47 12.22 -15.40 -1.80
CA VAL A 47 10.85 -15.59 -2.27
C VAL A 47 10.00 -14.45 -1.72
N GLY A 48 9.29 -13.77 -2.62
CA GLY A 48 8.39 -12.68 -2.28
C GLY A 48 6.97 -12.95 -2.76
N VAL A 49 5.98 -12.60 -1.93
CA VAL A 49 4.58 -12.55 -2.33
C VAL A 49 4.35 -11.22 -3.05
N PHE A 50 3.96 -11.27 -4.32
CA PHE A 50 3.64 -10.10 -5.13
C PHE A 50 2.32 -9.47 -4.66
N ILE A 51 2.34 -8.16 -4.38
CA ILE A 51 1.17 -7.38 -3.99
C ILE A 51 1.18 -6.05 -4.71
N THR A 52 0.11 -5.77 -5.45
CA THR A 52 -0.17 -4.45 -6.00
C THR A 52 -0.76 -3.53 -4.94
N TYR A 53 -0.49 -2.24 -5.05
CA TYR A 53 -1.00 -1.22 -4.13
C TYR A 53 -1.18 0.13 -4.82
N GLY A 54 -2.04 0.97 -4.23
CA GLY A 54 -2.43 2.26 -4.82
C GLY A 54 -3.24 2.12 -6.10
N GLU A 55 -3.55 3.25 -6.73
CA GLU A 55 -4.39 3.31 -7.95
C GLU A 55 -3.58 3.12 -9.25
N ASP A 56 -2.24 3.27 -9.21
CA ASP A 56 -1.37 3.31 -10.41
C ASP A 56 -0.76 1.95 -10.81
N GLY A 57 -1.18 0.85 -10.18
CA GLY A 57 -0.58 -0.47 -10.41
C GLY A 57 0.86 -0.58 -9.89
N ALA A 58 1.21 0.21 -8.87
CA ALA A 58 2.45 0.05 -8.14
C ALA A 58 2.46 -1.32 -7.43
N TYR A 59 3.65 -1.87 -7.19
CA TYR A 59 3.78 -3.20 -6.60
C TYR A 59 4.97 -3.29 -5.66
N ALA A 60 4.84 -4.16 -4.68
CA ALA A 60 5.89 -4.51 -3.74
C ALA A 60 5.77 -6.00 -3.37
N PHE A 61 6.73 -6.48 -2.60
CA PHE A 61 6.84 -7.89 -2.26
C PHE A 61 6.93 -8.07 -0.76
N VAL A 62 6.27 -9.10 -0.25
CA VAL A 62 6.45 -9.53 1.14
C VAL A 62 7.31 -10.77 1.20
N ASP A 63 8.42 -10.68 1.91
CA ASP A 63 9.21 -11.85 2.31
C ASP A 63 8.45 -12.62 3.40
N VAL A 64 8.06 -13.85 3.09
CA VAL A 64 7.25 -14.70 3.97
C VAL A 64 8.02 -15.12 5.22
N GLU A 65 9.34 -15.30 5.13
CA GLU A 65 10.17 -15.75 6.25
C GLU A 65 10.39 -14.65 7.27
N THR A 66 10.67 -13.44 6.78
CA THR A 66 10.97 -12.28 7.63
C THR A 66 9.75 -11.42 7.94
N ASN A 67 8.64 -11.65 7.24
CA ASN A 67 7.42 -10.84 7.29
C ASN A 67 7.72 -9.35 7.08
N SER A 68 8.56 -9.06 6.08
CA SER A 68 9.02 -7.71 5.75
C SER A 68 8.74 -7.36 4.30
N VAL A 69 8.52 -6.08 4.01
CA VAL A 69 8.29 -5.57 2.66
C VAL A 69 9.62 -5.22 2.01
N PHE A 70 9.77 -5.60 0.75
CA PHE A 70 10.85 -5.16 -0.13
C PHE A 70 10.31 -4.76 -1.50
N THR A 71 11.13 -4.04 -2.26
CA THR A 71 10.86 -3.70 -3.66
C THR A 71 11.86 -4.39 -4.58
N ALA A 72 11.47 -4.61 -5.83
CA ALA A 72 12.33 -5.20 -6.84
C ALA A 72 11.85 -4.76 -8.22
N GLU A 73 12.77 -4.53 -9.15
CA GLU A 73 12.43 -4.34 -10.56
C GLU A 73 12.32 -5.70 -11.24
N LEU A 74 11.13 -6.03 -11.76
CA LEU A 74 10.91 -7.31 -12.44
C LEU A 74 11.56 -7.31 -13.82
N PRO A 75 12.35 -8.35 -14.18
CA PRO A 75 12.91 -8.48 -15.52
C PRO A 75 11.82 -8.97 -16.47
N LEU A 76 11.05 -8.04 -17.06
CA LEU A 76 9.83 -8.32 -17.83
C LEU A 76 9.96 -9.38 -18.94
N ASP A 77 11.16 -9.53 -19.52
CA ASP A 77 11.44 -10.52 -20.58
C ASP A 77 11.91 -11.90 -20.05
N HIS A 78 12.14 -12.04 -18.74
CA HIS A 78 12.73 -13.22 -18.10
C HIS A 78 11.90 -13.69 -16.89
N MET A 79 10.58 -13.72 -17.08
CA MET A 79 9.63 -14.27 -16.10
C MET A 79 9.02 -15.57 -16.61
N LYS A 80 8.91 -16.57 -15.74
CA LYS A 80 8.33 -17.86 -16.06
C LYS A 80 7.61 -18.49 -14.87
N ASP A 81 6.70 -19.41 -15.13
CA ASP A 81 6.16 -20.29 -14.09
C ASP A 81 7.12 -21.45 -13.78
N LYS A 82 6.78 -22.26 -12.77
CA LYS A 82 7.56 -23.44 -12.38
C LYS A 82 7.62 -24.52 -13.47
N GLU A 83 6.66 -24.54 -14.40
CA GLU A 83 6.64 -25.42 -15.56
C GLU A 83 7.54 -24.90 -16.71
N GLY A 84 8.00 -23.64 -16.63
CA GLY A 84 8.87 -22.99 -17.59
C GLY A 84 8.13 -22.25 -18.71
N ASN A 85 6.81 -22.06 -18.59
CA ASN A 85 6.06 -21.21 -19.49
C ASN A 85 6.39 -19.75 -19.21
N VAL A 86 6.53 -18.96 -20.28
CA VAL A 86 6.81 -17.53 -20.18
C VAL A 86 5.61 -16.80 -19.58
N LEU A 87 5.87 -15.95 -18.60
CA LEU A 87 4.88 -15.06 -17.98
C LEU A 87 5.12 -13.62 -18.42
N LYS A 88 4.04 -12.87 -18.63
CA LYS A 88 4.05 -11.42 -18.71
C LYS A 88 3.67 -10.83 -17.36
N PHE A 89 3.92 -9.53 -17.21
CA PHE A 89 3.50 -8.80 -16.01
C PHE A 89 1.99 -8.88 -15.77
N GLU A 90 1.19 -8.80 -16.84
CA GLU A 90 -0.27 -8.93 -16.80
C GLU A 90 -0.78 -10.31 -16.34
N ASP A 91 0.08 -11.33 -16.38
CA ASP A 91 -0.27 -12.69 -15.91
C ASP A 91 -0.03 -12.87 -14.41
N LEU A 92 0.58 -11.87 -13.74
CA LEU A 92 0.78 -11.85 -12.30
C LEU A 92 -0.48 -11.37 -11.59
N LYS A 93 -0.77 -12.01 -10.46
CA LYS A 93 -1.86 -11.62 -9.56
C LYS A 93 -1.37 -11.48 -8.14
N ASP A 94 -2.08 -10.67 -7.36
CA ASP A 94 -1.79 -10.52 -5.94
C ASP A 94 -1.79 -11.88 -5.25
N GLY A 95 -0.79 -12.09 -4.40
CA GLY A 95 -0.54 -13.36 -3.73
C GLY A 95 0.41 -14.29 -4.47
N ASP A 96 0.78 -14.03 -5.73
CA ASP A 96 1.74 -14.86 -6.47
C ASP A 96 3.08 -14.94 -5.72
N GLN A 97 3.59 -16.17 -5.52
CA GLN A 97 4.89 -16.38 -4.88
C GLN A 97 6.00 -16.43 -5.92
N LEU A 98 6.87 -15.43 -5.90
CA LEU A 98 7.94 -15.26 -6.88
C LEU A 98 9.30 -15.50 -6.24
N GLN A 99 10.10 -16.36 -6.88
CA GLN A 99 11.50 -16.54 -6.56
C GLN A 99 12.37 -15.66 -7.44
N PHE A 100 13.24 -14.86 -6.83
CA PHE A 100 14.13 -13.94 -7.53
C PHE A 100 15.53 -14.54 -7.68
N ASN A 101 16.03 -14.64 -8.91
CA ASN A 101 17.34 -15.16 -9.20
C ASN A 101 18.26 -14.07 -9.77
N GLY A 102 19.56 -14.21 -9.55
CA GLY A 102 20.57 -13.28 -10.08
C GLY A 102 21.63 -12.95 -9.04
N ASN A 103 22.22 -11.77 -9.16
CA ASN A 103 23.22 -11.28 -8.20
C ASN A 103 22.59 -10.70 -6.93
N LEU A 104 21.30 -10.34 -6.98
CA LEU A 104 20.44 -9.99 -5.83
C LEU A 104 21.08 -8.99 -4.86
N MET A 105 21.51 -7.83 -5.39
CA MET A 105 22.09 -6.77 -4.59
C MET A 105 20.98 -5.99 -3.87
N MET A 106 20.99 -6.03 -2.54
CA MET A 106 20.03 -5.32 -1.69
C MET A 106 20.53 -3.90 -1.34
N THR A 107 19.68 -2.90 -1.50
CA THR A 107 19.94 -1.51 -1.11
C THR A 107 19.53 -1.27 0.36
N ALA A 108 20.15 -0.26 0.99
CA ALA A 108 19.77 0.20 2.32
C ALA A 108 18.60 1.22 2.31
N SER A 109 17.65 1.07 1.39
CA SER A 109 16.42 1.88 1.35
C SER A 109 15.37 1.35 2.33
N ILE A 110 14.31 2.13 2.55
CA ILE A 110 13.14 1.72 3.35
C ILE A 110 11.89 1.91 2.46
N PRO A 111 11.25 0.83 1.98
CA PRO A 111 11.70 -0.57 2.10
C PRO A 111 13.00 -0.85 1.31
N PRO A 112 13.75 -1.91 1.67
CA PRO A 112 14.93 -2.33 0.91
C PRO A 112 14.55 -2.71 -0.52
N MET A 113 15.46 -2.46 -1.47
CA MET A 113 15.27 -2.80 -2.88
C MET A 113 16.26 -3.88 -3.32
N TYR A 114 15.77 -4.94 -3.95
CA TYR A 114 16.61 -5.91 -4.64
C TYR A 114 16.85 -5.49 -6.09
N SER A 115 18.11 -5.50 -6.50
CA SER A 115 18.58 -5.18 -7.85
C SER A 115 19.46 -6.31 -8.41
N GLY A 116 19.74 -6.27 -9.71
CA GLY A 116 20.56 -7.31 -10.36
C GLY A 116 19.84 -8.66 -10.46
N ILE A 117 18.51 -8.62 -10.59
CA ILE A 117 17.65 -9.77 -10.81
C ILE A 117 17.76 -10.15 -12.29
N SER A 118 18.16 -11.39 -12.58
CA SER A 118 18.29 -11.90 -13.94
C SER A 118 17.02 -12.61 -14.40
N ASP A 119 16.35 -13.33 -13.49
CA ASP A 119 15.21 -14.17 -13.79
C ASP A 119 14.27 -14.24 -12.59
N VAL A 120 12.96 -14.32 -12.85
CA VAL A 120 11.94 -14.54 -11.84
C VAL A 120 11.13 -15.79 -12.16
N VAL A 121 10.89 -16.62 -11.16
CA VAL A 121 10.08 -17.84 -11.29
C VAL A 121 8.88 -17.75 -10.37
N ARG A 122 7.67 -17.85 -10.92
CA ARG A 122 6.46 -18.04 -10.12
C ARG A 122 6.41 -19.48 -9.62
N LEU A 123 6.55 -19.64 -8.31
CA LEU A 123 6.51 -20.93 -7.62
C LEU A 123 5.07 -21.39 -7.42
N GLU A 124 4.22 -20.47 -6.97
CA GLU A 124 2.81 -20.73 -6.69
C GLU A 124 1.97 -19.56 -7.18
N GLU A 125 0.81 -19.89 -7.72
CA GLU A 125 -0.22 -18.91 -7.99
C GLU A 125 -0.83 -18.40 -6.68
N GLY A 126 -1.06 -17.09 -6.64
CA GLY A 126 -1.69 -16.40 -5.54
C GLY A 126 -3.12 -16.87 -5.30
N THR A 127 -3.47 -16.85 -4.02
CA THR A 127 -4.84 -16.97 -3.52
C THR A 127 -5.24 -15.64 -2.93
N VAL A 128 -6.55 -15.36 -2.94
CA VAL A 128 -7.08 -14.13 -2.37
C VAL A 128 -6.63 -14.05 -0.91
N ASP A 129 -6.95 -15.04 -0.07
CA ASP A 129 -6.54 -15.14 1.34
C ASP A 129 -5.07 -14.76 1.64
N LEU A 130 -4.14 -15.20 0.78
CA LEU A 130 -2.71 -14.89 0.96
C LEU A 130 -2.40 -13.42 0.69
N ALA A 131 -3.03 -12.82 -0.33
CA ALA A 131 -2.90 -11.40 -0.61
C ALA A 131 -3.48 -10.55 0.54
N GLU A 132 -4.66 -10.93 1.05
CA GLU A 132 -5.35 -10.22 2.15
C GLU A 132 -4.50 -10.08 3.39
N LYS A 133 -3.79 -11.16 3.73
CA LYS A 133 -2.89 -11.21 4.86
C LYS A 133 -1.82 -10.11 4.79
N TYR A 134 -1.44 -9.70 3.58
CA TYR A 134 -0.29 -8.84 3.34
C TYR A 134 -0.61 -7.42 2.88
N TYR A 135 -1.85 -7.12 2.45
CA TYR A 135 -2.24 -5.74 2.14
C TYR A 135 -1.97 -4.74 3.28
N PRO A 136 -2.35 -5.00 4.55
CA PRO A 136 -2.11 -4.02 5.61
C PRO A 136 -0.63 -3.72 5.83
N LEU A 137 0.23 -4.74 5.67
CA LEU A 137 1.68 -4.59 5.80
C LEU A 137 2.28 -3.75 4.66
N ILE A 138 1.77 -3.93 3.44
CA ILE A 138 2.17 -3.15 2.27
C ILE A 138 1.70 -1.70 2.41
N GLU A 139 0.45 -1.47 2.81
CA GLU A 139 -0.09 -0.12 3.05
C GLU A 139 0.75 0.65 4.09
N GLU A 140 1.05 0.01 5.23
CA GLU A 140 1.89 0.58 6.29
C GLU A 140 3.32 0.88 5.77
N THR A 141 3.95 -0.09 5.11
CA THR A 141 5.39 0.03 4.77
C THR A 141 5.65 0.93 3.57
N MET A 142 4.77 0.91 2.58
CA MET A 142 4.91 1.76 1.39
C MET A 142 4.55 3.21 1.67
N GLY A 143 4.10 3.51 2.90
CA GLY A 143 3.77 4.87 3.31
C GLY A 143 2.78 5.48 2.33
N ILE A 144 1.73 4.72 1.98
CA ILE A 144 0.59 5.27 1.25
C ILE A 144 0.02 6.34 2.18
N GLU A 145 0.52 7.57 2.06
CA GLU A 145 0.02 8.72 2.78
C GLU A 145 -1.38 8.98 2.25
N VAL A 146 -2.34 8.29 2.87
CA VAL A 146 -3.74 8.61 2.70
C VAL A 146 -3.91 10.00 3.29
N ASP A 147 -4.19 10.98 2.42
CA ASP A 147 -4.57 12.31 2.85
C ASP A 147 -5.71 12.16 3.90
N PRO A 148 -5.46 12.49 5.18
CA PRO A 148 -6.43 12.21 6.23
C PRO A 148 -7.69 13.08 6.08
N SER A 149 -7.63 14.14 5.28
CA SER A 149 -8.78 14.97 4.92
C SER A 149 -9.65 14.36 3.82
N ARG A 150 -9.13 13.40 3.04
CA ARG A 150 -9.87 12.75 1.97
C ARG A 150 -10.87 11.76 2.55
N ILE A 151 -12.14 11.94 2.19
CA ILE A 151 -13.17 10.96 2.47
C ILE A 151 -12.87 9.68 1.68
N PRO A 152 -12.92 8.49 2.31
CA PRO A 152 -12.74 7.23 1.61
C PRO A 152 -13.65 7.10 0.39
N THR A 153 -13.19 6.38 -0.62
CA THR A 153 -14.00 6.04 -1.80
C THR A 153 -14.60 4.65 -1.65
N CYS A 154 -15.72 4.41 -2.33
CA CYS A 154 -16.38 3.11 -2.43
C CYS A 154 -16.59 2.78 -3.91
N THR A 155 -16.25 1.56 -4.32
CA THR A 155 -16.47 1.06 -5.67
C THR A 155 -17.17 -0.29 -5.60
N ILE A 156 -18.05 -0.55 -6.57
CA ILE A 156 -18.67 -1.85 -6.78
C ILE A 156 -18.29 -2.40 -8.15
N GLU A 157 -17.85 -3.65 -8.18
CA GLU A 157 -17.42 -4.37 -9.38
C GLU A 157 -18.32 -5.61 -9.58
N SER A 158 -18.65 -5.97 -10.82
CA SER A 158 -19.38 -7.20 -11.16
C SER A 158 -18.98 -7.67 -12.55
N SER A 159 -18.90 -8.98 -12.76
CA SER A 159 -18.77 -9.57 -14.09
C SER A 159 -20.14 -9.66 -14.77
N GLN A 160 -20.25 -9.17 -16.00
CA GLN A 160 -21.46 -9.28 -16.84
C GLN A 160 -21.11 -9.97 -18.17
N SER A 161 -22.13 -10.34 -18.96
CA SER A 161 -21.92 -11.10 -20.21
C SER A 161 -21.05 -10.38 -21.24
N PHE A 162 -20.99 -9.05 -21.18
CA PHE A 162 -20.19 -8.19 -22.06
C PHE A 162 -18.84 -7.75 -21.44
N GLY A 163 -18.54 -8.16 -20.21
CA GLY A 163 -17.28 -7.86 -19.52
C GLY A 163 -17.47 -7.46 -18.06
N ASP A 164 -16.35 -7.20 -17.38
CA ASP A 164 -16.36 -6.67 -16.01
C ASP A 164 -16.74 -5.19 -16.02
N VAL A 165 -17.65 -4.82 -15.12
CA VAL A 165 -18.08 -3.44 -14.92
C VAL A 165 -17.74 -2.97 -13.52
N ALA A 166 -17.45 -1.69 -13.39
CA ALA A 166 -17.19 -1.04 -12.11
C ALA A 166 -17.96 0.28 -12.03
N ALA A 167 -18.50 0.59 -10.85
CA ALA A 167 -19.12 1.87 -10.55
C ALA A 167 -18.59 2.44 -9.24
N ALA A 168 -18.15 3.70 -9.27
CA ALA A 168 -17.85 4.46 -8.06
C ALA A 168 -19.16 4.88 -7.40
N ILE A 169 -19.29 4.60 -6.09
CA ILE A 169 -20.45 4.97 -5.29
C ILE A 169 -20.06 6.18 -4.45
N TYR A 170 -20.76 7.29 -4.67
CA TYR A 170 -20.51 8.53 -3.93
C TYR A 170 -21.13 8.49 -2.53
N GLU A 171 -20.47 9.17 -1.61
CA GLU A 171 -20.91 9.33 -0.23
C GLU A 171 -22.19 10.17 -0.17
N THR A 172 -23.16 9.71 0.62
CA THR A 172 -24.39 10.46 0.90
C THR A 172 -24.31 11.21 2.23
N SER A 173 -23.51 10.71 3.17
CA SER A 173 -23.27 11.35 4.46
C SER A 173 -21.95 10.88 5.07
N TYR A 174 -21.37 11.71 5.93
CA TYR A 174 -20.20 11.35 6.73
C TYR A 174 -20.08 12.22 7.98
N ASP A 175 -19.37 11.67 8.96
CA ASP A 175 -18.85 12.35 10.14
C ASP A 175 -17.36 12.03 10.16
N TRP A 176 -16.51 13.03 9.95
CA TRP A 176 -15.09 12.84 9.66
C TRP A 176 -14.22 13.83 10.41
N SER A 177 -13.15 13.34 11.03
CA SER A 177 -12.20 14.15 11.79
C SER A 177 -10.77 13.88 11.35
N PHE A 178 -9.98 14.94 11.17
CA PHE A 178 -8.59 14.84 10.77
C PHE A 178 -7.74 16.00 11.30
N GLU A 179 -6.43 15.76 11.42
CA GLU A 179 -5.48 16.81 11.76
C GLU A 179 -4.99 17.51 10.49
N THR A 180 -5.05 18.84 10.50
CA THR A 180 -4.53 19.69 9.42
C THR A 180 -3.01 19.82 9.51
N GLU A 181 -2.33 20.27 8.45
CA GLU A 181 -0.88 20.50 8.42
C GLU A 181 -0.35 21.38 9.57
N ASN A 182 -1.20 22.23 10.16
CA ASN A 182 -0.85 23.11 11.27
C ASN A 182 -1.05 22.47 12.67
N GLY A 183 -1.41 21.19 12.73
CA GLY A 183 -1.69 20.46 13.97
C GLY A 183 -3.06 20.76 14.59
N ALA A 184 -3.96 21.44 13.87
CA ALA A 184 -5.32 21.69 14.31
C ALA A 184 -6.25 20.57 13.83
N VAL A 185 -7.14 20.10 14.69
CA VAL A 185 -8.15 19.09 14.34
C VAL A 185 -9.34 19.78 13.67
N GLN A 186 -9.67 19.36 12.46
CA GLN A 186 -10.90 19.68 11.75
C GLN A 186 -11.90 18.52 11.91
N HIS A 187 -13.19 18.87 11.97
CA HIS A 187 -14.28 17.93 12.10
C HIS A 187 -15.40 18.37 11.15
N ASP A 188 -15.70 17.54 10.16
CA ASP A 188 -16.65 17.79 9.10
C ASP A 188 -17.83 16.81 9.19
N VAL A 189 -19.04 17.35 9.10
CA VAL A 189 -20.27 16.55 9.09
C VAL A 189 -21.09 16.91 7.87
N VAL A 190 -21.36 15.92 7.03
CA VAL A 190 -22.29 16.02 5.91
C VAL A 190 -23.44 15.05 6.15
N ASN A 191 -24.66 15.57 6.05
CA ASN A 191 -25.87 14.79 6.15
C ASN A 191 -26.50 14.64 4.77
N GLU A 192 -27.14 13.48 4.55
CA GLU A 192 -27.95 13.24 3.37
C GLU A 192 -29.09 14.27 3.29
N THR A 193 -29.34 14.76 2.08
CA THR A 193 -30.42 15.72 1.78
C THR A 193 -31.44 15.11 0.83
N GLU A 194 -32.62 15.72 0.69
CA GLU A 194 -33.66 15.25 -0.26
C GLU A 194 -33.19 15.29 -1.73
N ASP A 195 -32.21 16.14 -2.05
CA ASP A 195 -31.65 16.27 -3.39
C ASP A 195 -30.48 15.28 -3.66
N SER A 196 -30.13 14.43 -2.68
CA SER A 196 -29.04 13.46 -2.86
C SER A 196 -29.42 12.44 -3.91
N VAL A 197 -28.55 12.26 -4.92
CA VAL A 197 -28.77 11.30 -5.99
C VAL A 197 -27.91 10.08 -5.74
N ASN A 198 -28.55 8.92 -5.68
CA ASN A 198 -27.85 7.65 -5.56
C ASN A 198 -27.14 7.30 -6.87
N THR A 199 -25.99 6.67 -6.75
CA THR A 199 -25.34 6.02 -7.90
C THR A 199 -26.25 4.92 -8.41
N VAL A 200 -26.43 4.80 -9.72
CA VAL A 200 -27.19 3.70 -10.33
C VAL A 200 -26.20 2.64 -10.82
N PHE A 201 -26.31 1.43 -10.27
CA PHE A 201 -25.56 0.27 -10.72
C PHE A 201 -26.44 -0.63 -11.59
N GLU A 202 -26.15 -0.64 -12.89
CA GLU A 202 -26.90 -1.43 -13.86
C GLU A 202 -26.33 -2.86 -13.93
N MET A 203 -27.20 -3.86 -13.85
CA MET A 203 -26.86 -5.28 -13.83
C MET A 203 -27.73 -6.10 -14.78
N GLU A 204 -27.17 -7.22 -15.25
CA GLU A 204 -27.92 -8.21 -16.02
C GLU A 204 -28.77 -9.09 -15.09
N GLY A 205 -30.00 -9.37 -15.51
CA GLY A 205 -30.89 -10.24 -14.75
C GLY A 205 -31.40 -9.61 -13.44
N SER A 206 -32.03 -10.45 -12.61
CA SER A 206 -32.63 -10.01 -11.35
C SER A 206 -31.68 -10.05 -10.16
N SER A 207 -30.50 -10.64 -10.31
CA SER A 207 -29.48 -10.75 -9.25
C SER A 207 -28.09 -10.98 -9.85
N THR A 208 -27.07 -10.44 -9.18
CA THR A 208 -25.66 -10.62 -9.57
C THR A 208 -24.76 -10.74 -8.34
N GLU A 209 -23.63 -11.42 -8.49
CA GLU A 209 -22.53 -11.35 -7.53
C GLU A 209 -21.70 -10.10 -7.80
N GLY A 210 -21.40 -9.36 -6.75
CA GLY A 210 -20.59 -8.15 -6.79
C GLY A 210 -19.46 -8.19 -5.79
N VAL A 211 -18.49 -7.30 -6.01
CA VAL A 211 -17.36 -7.08 -5.12
C VAL A 211 -17.30 -5.60 -4.79
N ILE A 212 -17.44 -5.27 -3.50
CA ILE A 212 -17.29 -3.92 -2.99
C ILE A 212 -15.86 -3.72 -2.51
N SER A 213 -15.24 -2.61 -2.85
CA SER A 213 -13.91 -2.22 -2.40
C SER A 213 -13.90 -0.77 -1.93
N PHE A 214 -13.02 -0.46 -0.98
CA PHE A 214 -12.85 0.89 -0.45
C PHE A 214 -11.40 1.33 -0.54
N PHE A 215 -11.19 2.64 -0.59
CA PHE A 215 -9.86 3.19 -0.40
C PHE A 215 -9.92 4.48 0.45
N PRO A 216 -9.26 4.51 1.62
CA PRO A 216 -8.64 3.38 2.32
C PRO A 216 -9.66 2.34 2.81
N ASN A 217 -9.19 1.16 3.20
CA ASN A 217 -10.05 0.11 3.75
C ASN A 217 -10.64 0.49 5.11
N PRO A 218 -11.95 0.26 5.34
CA PRO A 218 -12.56 0.51 6.64
C PRO A 218 -12.13 -0.55 7.66
N ALA A 219 -12.09 -0.15 8.93
CA ALA A 219 -12.01 -1.09 10.05
C ALA A 219 -13.27 -1.96 10.17
N LYS A 220 -14.41 -1.48 9.65
CA LYS A 220 -15.68 -2.23 9.55
C LYS A 220 -16.54 -1.71 8.41
N ALA A 221 -17.13 -2.60 7.63
CA ALA A 221 -18.17 -2.29 6.65
C ALA A 221 -19.45 -3.10 6.94
N GLU A 222 -20.60 -2.49 6.71
CA GLU A 222 -21.93 -3.11 6.84
C GLU A 222 -22.77 -2.71 5.64
N LEU A 223 -23.56 -3.65 5.09
CA LEU A 223 -24.46 -3.39 3.98
C LEU A 223 -25.91 -3.60 4.39
N PHE A 224 -26.77 -2.69 3.93
CA PHE A 224 -28.19 -2.72 4.20
C PHE A 224 -29.01 -2.59 2.92
N LEU A 225 -30.07 -3.39 2.82
CA LEU A 225 -31.05 -3.39 1.75
C LEU A 225 -32.33 -2.69 2.21
N TYR A 226 -32.80 -1.73 1.43
CA TYR A 226 -34.07 -1.04 1.66
C TYR A 226 -35.19 -1.79 0.93
N THR A 227 -36.11 -2.36 1.70
CA THR A 227 -37.30 -3.06 1.21
C THR A 227 -38.57 -2.33 1.62
N THR A 228 -39.72 -2.76 1.09
CA THR A 228 -41.03 -2.27 1.55
C THR A 228 -41.32 -2.58 3.02
N ASP A 229 -40.70 -3.64 3.56
CA ASP A 229 -40.90 -4.10 4.95
C ASP A 229 -39.90 -3.46 5.92
N GLY A 230 -39.01 -2.60 5.42
CA GLY A 230 -37.99 -1.91 6.20
C GLY A 230 -36.57 -2.19 5.69
N VAL A 231 -35.58 -1.90 6.54
CA VAL A 231 -34.16 -2.04 6.23
C VAL A 231 -33.67 -3.39 6.76
N GLN A 232 -33.04 -4.18 5.90
CA GLN A 232 -32.48 -5.49 6.21
C GLN A 232 -30.96 -5.46 6.07
N GLU A 233 -30.23 -6.11 6.97
CA GLU A 233 -28.78 -6.27 6.83
C GLU A 233 -28.47 -7.36 5.80
N VAL A 234 -27.53 -7.08 4.91
CA VAL A 234 -27.07 -7.99 3.86
C VAL A 234 -25.68 -8.49 4.25
N GLU A 235 -25.46 -9.79 4.08
CA GLU A 235 -24.17 -10.40 4.40
C GLU A 235 -23.09 -9.87 3.45
N LEU A 236 -22.02 -9.33 4.04
CA LEU A 236 -20.77 -9.03 3.35
C LEU A 236 -19.75 -10.09 3.71
N ILE A 237 -19.29 -10.84 2.73
CA ILE A 237 -18.22 -11.82 2.92
C ILE A 237 -16.91 -11.10 2.67
N GLN A 238 -16.23 -10.70 3.74
CA GLN A 238 -14.94 -10.04 3.63
C GLN A 238 -13.90 -11.02 3.08
N SER A 239 -13.30 -10.62 1.97
CA SER A 239 -12.13 -11.21 1.37
C SER A 239 -11.09 -10.08 1.24
N GLY A 240 -10.43 -9.81 2.38
CA GLY A 240 -9.28 -8.92 2.48
C GLY A 240 -9.66 -7.47 2.49
N SER A 241 -9.18 -6.73 1.50
CA SER A 241 -9.59 -5.35 1.23
C SER A 241 -10.92 -5.26 0.49
N LYS A 242 -11.49 -6.40 0.07
CA LYS A 242 -12.73 -6.46 -0.71
C LYS A 242 -13.83 -7.20 0.05
N TYR A 243 -15.07 -6.97 -0.35
CA TYR A 243 -16.26 -7.55 0.24
C TYR A 243 -17.12 -8.15 -0.86
N ALA A 244 -17.24 -9.48 -0.89
CA ALA A 244 -18.14 -10.17 -1.80
C ALA A 244 -19.59 -10.05 -1.30
N VAL A 245 -20.50 -9.86 -2.25
CA VAL A 245 -21.92 -9.62 -1.96
C VAL A 245 -22.80 -10.14 -3.11
N THR A 246 -23.98 -10.66 -2.79
CA THR A 246 -25.04 -10.90 -3.77
C THR A 246 -26.03 -9.74 -3.76
N LEU A 247 -26.29 -9.16 -4.93
CA LEU A 247 -27.20 -8.04 -5.11
C LEU A 247 -28.45 -8.49 -5.87
N GLU A 248 -29.57 -7.85 -5.57
CA GLU A 248 -30.83 -7.99 -6.28
C GLU A 248 -31.13 -6.70 -7.06
N ALA A 249 -31.68 -6.82 -8.26
CA ALA A 249 -32.03 -5.68 -9.09
C ALA A 249 -33.24 -4.92 -8.51
N GLU A 250 -33.40 -3.65 -8.91
CA GLU A 250 -34.53 -2.77 -8.55
C GLU A 250 -34.64 -2.46 -7.05
N HIS A 251 -33.50 -2.36 -6.36
CA HIS A 251 -33.42 -2.09 -4.93
C HIS A 251 -32.44 -0.96 -4.60
N THR A 252 -32.64 -0.34 -3.44
CA THR A 252 -31.68 0.63 -2.88
C THR A 252 -30.87 -0.04 -1.78
N TYR A 253 -29.56 0.15 -1.84
CA TYR A 253 -28.59 -0.36 -0.90
C TYR A 253 -27.87 0.80 -0.20
N GLU A 254 -27.57 0.61 1.08
CA GLU A 254 -26.78 1.53 1.89
C GLU A 254 -25.57 0.79 2.48
N ILE A 255 -24.38 1.31 2.18
CA ILE A 255 -23.11 0.81 2.70
C ILE A 255 -22.64 1.77 3.79
N ARG A 256 -22.37 1.24 4.98
CA ARG A 256 -21.81 2.01 6.10
C ARG A 256 -20.38 1.54 6.37
N GLY A 257 -19.41 2.43 6.20
CA GLY A 257 -18.01 2.18 6.53
C GLY A 257 -17.58 2.95 7.79
N LYS A 258 -16.69 2.33 8.57
CA LYS A 258 -16.07 2.94 9.76
C LYS A 258 -14.54 2.87 9.67
N TRP A 259 -13.91 4.01 9.86
CA TRP A 259 -12.46 4.20 9.92
C TRP A 259 -12.07 4.81 11.27
N GLU A 260 -10.77 4.99 11.50
CA GLU A 260 -10.28 5.68 12.69
C GLU A 260 -10.72 7.15 12.73
N ASN A 261 -10.68 7.82 11.58
CA ASN A 261 -11.05 9.22 11.42
C ASN A 261 -12.56 9.48 11.52
N GLY A 262 -13.41 8.47 11.33
CA GLY A 262 -14.85 8.67 11.32
C GLY A 262 -15.64 7.60 10.57
N SER A 263 -16.83 7.96 10.12
CA SER A 263 -17.74 7.07 9.40
C SER A 263 -18.28 7.72 8.14
N VAL A 264 -18.47 6.90 7.10
CA VAL A 264 -19.01 7.33 5.80
C VAL A 264 -20.14 6.39 5.42
N THR A 265 -21.21 6.96 4.87
CA THR A 265 -22.35 6.23 4.31
C THR A 265 -22.41 6.47 2.82
N TYR A 266 -22.60 5.40 2.06
CA TYR A 266 -22.78 5.40 0.61
C TYR A 266 -24.12 4.78 0.27
N LYS A 267 -24.78 5.27 -0.78
CA LYS A 267 -26.02 4.67 -1.30
C LYS A 267 -25.99 4.50 -2.80
N PHE A 268 -26.56 3.39 -3.24
CA PHE A 268 -26.71 3.09 -4.65
C PHE A 268 -28.03 2.36 -4.92
N ASP A 269 -28.55 2.54 -6.11
CA ASP A 269 -29.71 1.84 -6.62
C ASP A 269 -29.26 0.81 -7.65
N THR A 270 -29.75 -0.42 -7.56
CA THR A 270 -29.54 -1.44 -8.58
C THR A 270 -30.66 -1.36 -9.63
N LYS A 271 -30.31 -1.51 -10.90
CA LYS A 271 -31.30 -1.58 -11.99
C LYS A 271 -30.97 -2.68 -12.98
N THR A 272 -32.00 -3.28 -13.54
CA THR A 272 -31.82 -4.24 -14.63
C THR A 272 -31.48 -3.49 -15.91
N ILE A 273 -30.46 -3.94 -16.64
CA ILE A 273 -30.18 -3.46 -18.00
C ILE A 273 -31.38 -3.80 -18.87
N LYS A 274 -31.97 -2.78 -19.51
CA LYS A 274 -33.05 -3.00 -20.48
C LYS A 274 -32.46 -3.50 -21.78
N GLU A 275 -32.86 -4.70 -22.20
CA GLU A 275 -32.63 -5.24 -23.54
C GLU A 275 -33.16 -4.31 -24.66
#